data_AF-Q46JE6-F1
#
_entry.id   AF-Q46JE6-F1
#
_cell.length_a   1.000
_cell.length_b   1.000
_cell.length_c   1.000
_cell.angle_alpha   90.00
_cell.angle_beta   90.00
_cell.angle_gamma   90.00
#
_symmetry.space_group_name_H-M   'P 1'
#
loop_
_entity.id
_entity.type
_entity.pdbx_description
1 polymer ?
#
loop_
_entity_poly.entity_id
_entity_poly.type
_entity_poly.pdbx_seq_one_letter_code
_entity_poly.pdbx_strand_id
1 'polypeptide(L)'
;MLVILKKLSTHFIGDYVLISYTFEKIKFLLVLYIYIFIPLNPLISIESKEFLEIDTLVIRCYKNIKSCKEALFKINDYQKRAAINKKFSCQTRLLGLEANLIMAMNSNFKRKEAKSIIDSIKKYC
;
A
#
# COMPACT_ATOMS: atom_id res chain seq x y z
N MET A 1 27.37 42.49 50.10
CA MET A 1 25.98 42.05 49.83
C MET A 1 25.63 42.08 48.34
N LEU A 2 25.89 43.18 47.61
CA LEU A 2 25.65 43.31 46.17
C LEU A 2 26.41 42.31 45.27
N VAL A 3 27.65 41.96 45.62
CA VAL A 3 28.49 41.03 44.81
C VAL A 3 27.96 39.59 44.87
N ILE A 4 27.38 39.17 46.00
CA ILE A 4 26.84 37.82 46.20
C ILE A 4 25.52 37.67 45.43
N LEU A 5 24.65 38.69 45.44
CA LEU A 5 23.42 38.71 44.63
C LEU A 5 23.70 38.61 43.12
N LYS A 6 24.71 39.34 42.63
CA LYS A 6 25.10 39.33 41.21
C LYS A 6 25.62 37.96 40.78
N LYS A 7 26.39 37.29 41.65
CA LYS A 7 26.95 35.95 41.40
C LYS A 7 25.89 34.85 41.43
N LEU A 8 24.86 34.96 42.29
CA LEU A 8 23.71 34.06 42.30
C LEU A 8 22.87 34.23 41.02
N SER A 9 22.59 35.47 40.62
CA SER A 9 21.78 35.77 39.43
C SER A 9 22.40 35.22 38.14
N THR A 10 23.73 35.34 37.96
CA THR A 10 24.42 34.79 36.78
C THR A 10 24.40 33.26 36.73
N HIS A 11 24.41 32.59 37.89
CA HIS A 11 24.31 31.13 37.96
C HIS A 11 22.91 30.64 37.55
N PHE A 12 21.86 31.26 38.10
CA PHE A 12 20.48 30.93 37.75
C PHE A 12 20.17 31.14 36.26
N ILE A 13 20.73 32.18 35.65
CA ILE A 13 20.56 32.45 34.21
C ILE A 13 21.31 31.41 33.37
N GLY A 14 22.54 31.04 33.76
CA GLY A 14 23.32 30.02 33.07
C GLY A 14 22.65 28.65 33.09
N ASP A 15 22.09 28.26 34.25
CA ASP A 15 21.40 26.98 34.42
C ASP A 15 20.09 26.94 33.62
N TYR A 16 19.33 28.05 33.58
CA TYR A 16 18.09 28.14 32.78
C TYR A 16 18.35 28.05 31.28
N VAL A 17 19.41 28.69 30.78
CA VAL A 17 19.82 28.61 29.37
C VAL A 17 20.28 27.19 29.00
N LEU A 18 21.01 26.51 29.90
CA LEU A 18 21.46 25.14 29.67
C LEU A 18 20.30 24.14 29.62
N ILE A 19 19.31 24.29 30.52
CA ILE A 19 18.10 23.46 30.58
C ILE A 19 17.23 23.69 29.33
N SER A 20 17.05 24.96 28.93
CA SER A 20 16.26 25.29 27.74
C SER A 20 16.89 24.71 26.47
N TYR A 21 18.22 24.79 26.33
CA TYR A 21 18.95 24.23 25.20
C TYR A 21 18.92 22.69 25.15
N THR A 22 19.02 22.02 26.30
CA THR A 22 18.89 20.54 26.37
C THR A 22 17.48 20.09 26.05
N PHE A 23 16.46 20.83 26.47
CA PHE A 23 15.05 20.51 26.18
C PHE A 23 14.72 20.62 24.69
N GLU A 24 15.20 21.67 24.02
CA GLU A 24 15.07 21.84 22.56
C GLU A 24 15.76 20.71 21.78
N LYS A 25 16.95 20.26 22.21
CA LYS A 25 17.64 19.12 21.59
C LYS A 25 16.87 17.81 21.73
N ILE A 26 16.29 17.54 22.90
CA ILE A 26 15.50 16.33 23.15
C ILE A 26 14.24 16.33 22.30
N LYS A 27 13.58 17.49 22.18
CA LYS A 27 12.40 17.69 21.32
C LYS A 27 12.74 17.44 19.85
N PHE A 28 13.86 17.96 19.37
CA PHE A 28 14.32 17.73 17.99
C PHE A 28 14.62 16.25 17.73
N LEU A 29 15.32 15.57 18.66
CA LEU A 29 15.59 14.14 18.58
C LEU A 29 14.30 13.30 18.54
N LEU A 30 13.31 13.64 19.36
CA LEU A 30 12.00 12.97 19.34
C LEU A 30 11.27 13.15 18.01
N VAL A 31 11.25 14.36 17.46
CA VAL A 31 10.64 14.63 16.15
C VAL A 31 11.35 13.88 15.03
N LEU A 32 12.69 13.86 15.04
CA LEU A 32 13.49 13.11 14.09
C LEU A 32 13.25 11.59 14.20
N TYR A 33 13.15 11.08 15.43
CA TYR A 33 12.82 9.67 15.67
C TYR A 33 11.43 9.34 15.14
N ILE A 34 10.41 10.14 15.46
CA ILE A 34 9.07 9.96 14.89
C ILE A 34 9.13 9.97 13.36
N TYR A 35 9.88 10.89 12.75
CA TYR A 35 9.99 11.00 11.29
C TYR A 35 10.65 9.79 10.62
N ILE A 36 11.68 9.19 11.25
CA ILE A 36 12.34 7.98 10.76
C ILE A 36 11.43 6.75 10.91
N PHE A 37 10.64 6.70 11.97
CA PHE A 37 9.70 5.61 12.24
C PHE A 37 8.32 5.80 11.58
N ILE A 38 8.04 6.95 10.97
CA ILE A 38 6.94 7.07 10.01
C ILE A 38 7.31 6.13 8.87
N PRO A 39 6.51 5.07 8.62
CA PRO A 39 6.80 4.17 7.53
C PRO A 39 6.66 4.98 6.23
N LEU A 40 7.79 5.35 5.63
CA LEU A 40 7.85 5.91 4.26
C LEU A 40 7.36 4.91 3.20
N ASN A 41 6.97 3.70 3.60
CA ASN A 41 6.52 2.63 2.73
C ASN A 41 5.07 2.18 3.01
N PRO A 42 4.04 2.98 2.66
CA PRO A 42 2.82 2.40 2.14
C PRO A 42 2.94 2.08 0.64
N LEU A 43 4.03 2.50 -0.04
CA LEU A 43 4.13 2.51 -1.51
C LEU A 43 4.84 1.29 -2.12
N ILE A 44 5.61 0.54 -1.34
CA ILE A 44 6.21 -0.72 -1.82
C ILE A 44 5.31 -1.87 -1.36
N SER A 45 4.07 -1.93 -1.88
CA SER A 45 3.35 -3.20 -1.86
C SER A 45 4.06 -4.10 -2.86
N ILE A 46 4.81 -5.10 -2.37
CA ILE A 46 5.27 -6.20 -3.21
C ILE A 46 4.03 -6.74 -3.91
N GLU A 47 3.99 -6.63 -5.24
CA GLU A 47 2.86 -7.13 -6.02
C GLU A 47 2.61 -8.58 -5.62
N SER A 48 1.36 -8.91 -5.29
CA SER A 48 1.05 -10.28 -4.90
C SER A 48 1.35 -11.21 -6.08
N LYS A 49 1.98 -12.34 -5.80
CA LYS A 49 2.26 -13.37 -6.83
C LYS A 49 0.99 -13.73 -7.62
N GLU A 50 -0.14 -13.74 -6.93
CA GLU A 50 -1.47 -13.98 -7.50
C GLU A 50 -1.84 -12.90 -8.53
N PHE A 51 -1.58 -11.61 -8.27
CA PHE A 51 -1.83 -10.53 -9.23
C PHE A 51 -1.02 -10.69 -10.52
N LEU A 52 0.28 -10.96 -10.44
CA LEU A 52 1.14 -11.15 -11.61
C LEU A 52 0.68 -12.32 -12.49
N GLU A 53 0.25 -13.42 -11.86
CA GLU A 53 -0.30 -14.58 -12.55
C GLU A 53 -1.63 -14.23 -13.25
N ILE A 54 -2.52 -13.50 -12.57
CA ILE A 54 -3.81 -13.05 -13.14
C ILE A 54 -3.58 -12.11 -14.32
N ASP A 55 -2.71 -11.11 -14.20
CA ASP A 55 -2.44 -10.15 -15.28
C ASP A 55 -1.90 -10.85 -16.54
N THR A 56 -0.97 -11.79 -16.35
CA THR A 56 -0.42 -12.60 -17.45
C THR A 56 -1.51 -13.43 -18.16
N LEU A 57 -2.42 -14.04 -17.40
CA LEU A 57 -3.52 -14.83 -17.94
C LEU A 57 -4.50 -13.98 -18.75
N VAL A 58 -4.82 -12.78 -18.24
CA VAL A 58 -5.72 -11.84 -18.91
C VAL A 58 -5.10 -11.32 -20.21
N ILE A 59 -3.82 -10.93 -20.19
CA ILE A 59 -3.10 -10.51 -21.39
C ILE A 59 -3.08 -11.64 -22.43
N ARG A 60 -2.82 -12.88 -22.01
CA ARG A 60 -2.81 -14.05 -22.91
C ARG A 60 -4.18 -14.30 -23.53
N CYS A 61 -5.24 -14.23 -22.73
CA CYS A 61 -6.62 -14.33 -23.21
C CYS A 61 -6.95 -13.25 -24.25
N TYR A 62 -6.60 -11.98 -23.99
CA TYR A 62 -6.85 -10.89 -24.96
C TYR A 62 -6.01 -10.94 -26.23
N LYS A 63 -4.90 -11.70 -26.23
CA LYS A 63 -4.11 -11.97 -27.44
C LYS A 63 -4.66 -13.18 -28.20
N ASN A 64 -5.15 -14.18 -27.50
CA ASN A 64 -5.65 -15.42 -28.08
C ASN A 64 -6.89 -15.93 -27.31
N ILE A 65 -8.06 -15.86 -27.94
CA ILE A 65 -9.34 -16.31 -27.38
C ILE A 65 -9.27 -17.77 -26.91
N LYS A 66 -8.49 -18.63 -27.57
CA LYS A 66 -8.31 -20.04 -27.14
C LYS A 66 -7.70 -20.15 -25.74
N SER A 67 -6.88 -19.17 -25.33
CA SER A 67 -6.26 -19.11 -24.00
C SER A 67 -7.20 -18.55 -22.92
N CYS A 68 -8.35 -17.97 -23.28
CA CYS A 68 -9.29 -17.44 -22.31
C CYS A 68 -9.92 -18.51 -21.43
N LYS A 69 -10.14 -19.73 -21.95
CA LYS A 69 -10.65 -20.85 -21.14
C LYS A 69 -9.72 -21.19 -19.98
N GLU A 70 -8.39 -21.20 -20.22
CA GLU A 70 -7.39 -21.41 -19.17
C GLU A 70 -7.43 -20.27 -18.14
N ALA A 71 -7.52 -19.03 -18.62
CA ALA A 71 -7.59 -17.85 -17.76
C ALA A 71 -8.83 -17.88 -16.86
N LEU A 72 -10.01 -18.19 -17.40
CA LEU A 72 -11.26 -18.32 -16.66
C LEU A 72 -11.17 -19.40 -15.57
N PHE A 73 -10.63 -20.57 -15.92
CA PHE A 73 -10.47 -21.66 -14.97
C PHE A 73 -9.59 -21.26 -13.78
N LYS A 74 -8.43 -20.64 -14.04
CA LYS A 74 -7.52 -20.19 -12.99
C LYS A 74 -8.12 -19.05 -12.15
N ILE A 75 -8.84 -18.12 -12.77
CA ILE A 75 -9.52 -17.03 -12.06
C ILE A 75 -10.57 -17.58 -11.09
N ASN A 76 -11.35 -18.58 -11.50
CA ASN A 76 -12.28 -19.28 -10.62
C ASN A 76 -11.56 -19.94 -9.42
N ASP A 77 -10.40 -20.54 -9.63
CA ASP A 77 -9.60 -21.09 -8.53
C ASP A 77 -9.07 -20.00 -7.57
N TYR A 78 -8.71 -18.81 -8.06
CA TYR A 78 -8.41 -17.67 -7.18
C TYR A 78 -9.64 -17.16 -6.44
N GLN A 79 -10.83 -17.14 -7.07
CA GLN A 79 -12.07 -16.76 -6.40
C GLN A 79 -12.40 -17.70 -5.24
N LYS A 80 -12.29 -19.02 -5.46
CA LYS A 80 -12.51 -20.02 -4.39
C LYS A 80 -11.53 -19.83 -3.24
N ARG A 81 -10.24 -19.62 -3.54
CA ARG A 81 -9.22 -19.34 -2.53
C ARG A 81 -9.48 -18.03 -1.78
N ALA A 82 -9.89 -16.97 -2.48
CA ALA A 82 -10.28 -15.70 -1.87
C ALA A 82 -11.49 -15.89 -0.93
N ALA A 83 -12.49 -16.69 -1.32
CA ALA A 83 -13.65 -17.00 -0.49
C ALA A 83 -13.27 -17.76 0.79
N ILE A 84 -12.44 -18.80 0.68
CA ILE A 84 -11.95 -19.58 1.83
C ILE A 84 -11.19 -18.68 2.82
N ASN A 85 -10.38 -17.76 2.30
CA ASN A 85 -9.59 -16.83 3.10
C ASN A 85 -10.38 -15.57 3.53
N LYS A 86 -11.71 -15.54 3.34
CA LYS A 86 -12.59 -14.39 3.66
C LYS A 86 -12.16 -13.07 3.00
N LYS A 87 -11.44 -13.12 1.88
CA LYS A 87 -11.04 -11.97 1.06
C LYS A 87 -12.15 -11.59 0.07
N PHE A 88 -13.33 -11.23 0.59
CA PHE A 88 -14.50 -10.92 -0.24
C PHE A 88 -14.25 -9.80 -1.27
N SER A 89 -13.47 -8.79 -0.89
CA SER A 89 -13.07 -7.69 -1.78
C SER A 89 -12.30 -8.18 -3.03
N CYS A 90 -11.41 -9.16 -2.85
CA CYS A 90 -10.69 -9.78 -3.96
C CYS A 90 -11.64 -10.63 -4.81
N GLN A 91 -12.44 -11.48 -4.15
CA GLN A 91 -13.41 -12.36 -4.81
C GLN A 91 -14.37 -11.59 -5.73
N THR A 92 -14.96 -10.49 -5.26
CA THR A 92 -15.89 -9.67 -6.06
C THR A 92 -15.21 -9.06 -7.29
N ARG A 93 -13.96 -8.62 -7.17
CA ARG A 93 -13.21 -8.07 -8.31
C ARG A 93 -12.83 -9.15 -9.32
N LEU A 94 -12.47 -10.35 -8.84
CA LEU A 94 -12.24 -11.51 -9.69
C LEU A 94 -13.51 -11.96 -10.42
N LEU A 95 -14.69 -11.87 -9.80
CA LEU A 95 -15.98 -12.11 -10.47
C LEU A 95 -16.23 -11.09 -11.58
N GLY A 96 -15.97 -9.80 -11.30
CA GLY A 96 -15.99 -8.76 -12.32
C GLY A 96 -15.04 -9.08 -13.48
N LEU A 97 -13.81 -9.49 -13.20
CA LEU A 97 -12.85 -9.86 -14.23
C LEU A 97 -13.32 -11.03 -15.09
N GLU A 98 -13.84 -12.09 -14.46
CA GLU A 98 -14.36 -13.28 -15.14
C GLU A 98 -15.47 -12.91 -16.13
N ALA A 99 -16.46 -12.10 -15.71
CA ALA A 99 -17.54 -11.64 -16.57
C ALA A 99 -17.01 -10.86 -17.79
N ASN A 100 -16.01 -10.00 -17.59
CA ASN A 100 -15.41 -9.23 -18.67
C ASN A 100 -14.62 -10.10 -19.66
N LEU A 101 -13.95 -11.16 -19.18
CA LEU A 101 -13.29 -12.12 -20.06
C LEU A 101 -14.31 -12.92 -20.87
N ILE A 102 -15.42 -13.36 -20.28
CA ILE A 102 -16.52 -14.03 -20.99
C ILE A 102 -17.11 -13.10 -22.06
N MET A 103 -17.37 -11.84 -21.72
CA MET A 103 -17.86 -10.85 -22.68
C MET A 103 -16.86 -10.61 -23.83
N ALA A 104 -15.56 -10.62 -23.53
CA ALA A 104 -14.51 -10.48 -24.53
C ALA A 104 -14.41 -11.69 -25.47
N MET A 105 -14.61 -12.90 -24.95
CA MET A 105 -14.70 -14.10 -25.79
C MET A 105 -15.90 -14.05 -26.75
N ASN A 106 -17.00 -13.43 -26.34
CA ASN A 106 -18.23 -13.31 -27.13
C ASN A 106 -18.26 -12.08 -28.07
N SER A 107 -17.09 -11.51 -28.39
CA SER A 107 -16.88 -10.45 -29.40
C SER A 107 -17.50 -9.09 -29.10
N ASN A 108 -17.92 -8.83 -27.85
CA ASN A 108 -18.69 -7.62 -27.52
C ASN A 108 -17.96 -6.66 -26.57
N PHE A 109 -16.62 -6.71 -26.51
CA PHE A 109 -15.90 -6.11 -25.38
C PHE A 109 -14.88 -5.01 -25.71
N LYS A 110 -14.97 -3.92 -24.95
CA LYS A 110 -14.03 -2.79 -24.97
C LYS A 110 -12.88 -3.09 -24.00
N ARG A 111 -11.68 -3.35 -24.54
CA ARG A 111 -10.41 -3.56 -23.81
C ARG A 111 -10.13 -2.58 -22.64
N LYS A 112 -10.73 -1.38 -22.67
CA LYS A 112 -10.56 -0.33 -21.64
C LYS A 112 -11.15 -0.71 -20.27
N GLU A 113 -12.23 -1.48 -20.23
CA GLU A 113 -12.90 -1.84 -18.96
C GLU A 113 -12.15 -2.92 -18.17
N ALA A 114 -11.37 -3.75 -18.85
CA ALA A 114 -10.57 -4.78 -18.19
C ALA A 114 -9.41 -4.21 -17.36
N LYS A 115 -8.80 -3.13 -17.86
CA LYS A 115 -7.64 -2.50 -17.23
C LYS A 115 -7.97 -1.98 -15.82
N SER A 116 -9.11 -1.30 -15.67
CA SER A 116 -9.53 -0.76 -14.37
C SER A 116 -9.81 -1.87 -13.33
N ILE A 117 -10.27 -3.04 -13.80
CA ILE A 117 -10.51 -4.20 -12.94
C ILE A 117 -9.21 -4.86 -12.52
N ILE A 118 -8.24 -5.00 -13.44
CA ILE A 118 -6.90 -5.53 -13.14
C ILE A 118 -6.18 -4.62 -12.13
N ASP A 119 -6.21 -3.30 -12.34
CA ASP A 119 -5.64 -2.32 -11.40
C ASP A 119 -6.29 -2.41 -10.02
N SER A 120 -7.59 -2.74 -9.98
CA SER A 120 -8.30 -3.01 -8.75
C SER A 120 -7.88 -4.34 -8.11
N ILE A 121 -7.65 -5.41 -8.88
CA ILE A 121 -7.15 -6.68 -8.33
C ILE A 121 -5.78 -6.49 -7.68
N LYS A 122 -4.88 -5.71 -8.30
CA LYS A 122 -3.57 -5.36 -7.75
C LYS A 122 -3.65 -4.80 -6.32
N LYS A 123 -4.67 -3.98 -6.05
CA LYS A 123 -4.82 -3.28 -4.77
C LYS A 123 -5.49 -4.14 -3.69
N TYR A 124 -6.26 -5.16 -4.05
CA TYR A 124 -7.21 -5.79 -3.12
C TYR A 124 -7.07 -7.32 -2.98
N CYS A 125 -6.08 -7.98 -3.60
CA CYS A 125 -5.92 -9.45 -3.61
C CYS A 125 -4.66 -10.02 -2.90
#